data_AF-A0AAV5WLW9-F1
#
_entry.id   AF-A0AAV5WLW9-F1
#
_cell.length_a   1.000
_cell.length_b   1.000
_cell.length_c   1.000
_cell.angle_alpha   90.00
_cell.angle_beta   90.00
_cell.angle_gamma   90.00
#
_symmetry.space_group_name_H-M   'P 1'
#
loop_
_entity.id
_entity.type
_entity.pdbx_description
1 polymer ?
#
loop_
_entity_poly.entity_id
_entity_poly.type
_entity_poly.pdbx_seq_one_letter_code
_entity_poly.pdbx_strand_id
1 'polypeptide(L)'
;QNMSASNGAQIMSNVVANIERYARYIKEGRKIDHALKRLSSIDMNAELLEKTRIDKIVDRLENDKVHGSTVAVLLVKWNSTAHPSPSSESNLSPLRLDASGSRKRSAASPEEEQENKK
;
A
#
# COMPACT_ATOMS: atom_id res chain seq x y z
N GLN A 1 -15.53 23.12 30.80
CA GLN A 1 -14.62 21.97 31.01
C GLN A 1 -14.11 21.51 29.65
N ASN A 2 -12.89 21.88 29.26
CA ASN A 2 -12.25 21.46 28.01
C ASN A 2 -11.13 20.47 28.35
N MET A 3 -11.45 19.19 28.56
CA MET A 3 -10.43 18.15 28.85
C MET A 3 -10.18 17.18 27.70
N SER A 4 -10.89 17.29 26.57
CA SER A 4 -10.79 16.29 25.50
C SER A 4 -9.59 16.48 24.57
N ALA A 5 -9.07 17.71 24.43
CA ALA A 5 -7.95 17.99 23.51
C ALA A 5 -6.58 17.50 24.02
N SER A 6 -6.38 17.41 25.34
CA SER A 6 -5.06 17.07 25.92
C SER A 6 -4.68 15.59 25.72
N ASN A 7 -5.66 14.70 25.59
CA ASN A 7 -5.39 13.26 25.49
C ASN A 7 -4.90 12.87 24.09
N GLY A 8 -5.47 13.47 23.03
CA GLY A 8 -5.08 13.19 21.65
C GLY A 8 -3.63 13.58 21.35
N ALA A 9 -3.22 14.77 21.80
CA ALA A 9 -1.85 15.26 21.64
C ALA A 9 -0.82 14.40 22.38
N GLN A 10 -1.15 13.94 23.60
CA GLN A 10 -0.29 13.06 24.38
C GLN A 10 -0.13 11.69 23.72
N ILE A 11 -1.21 11.13 23.17
CA ILE A 11 -1.18 9.84 22.45
C ILE A 11 -0.29 9.95 21.21
N MET A 12 -0.45 11.00 20.39
CA MET A 12 0.41 11.20 19.23
C MET A 12 1.88 11.36 19.63
N SER A 13 2.18 12.11 20.70
CA SER A 13 3.54 12.27 21.22
C SER A 13 4.18 10.93 21.60
N ASN A 14 3.43 10.07 22.28
CA ASN A 14 3.90 8.73 22.67
C ASN A 14 4.13 7.82 21.45
N VAL A 15 3.26 7.90 20.44
CA VAL A 15 3.41 7.13 19.19
C VAL A 15 4.67 7.58 18.43
N VAL A 16 4.89 8.89 18.29
CA VAL A 16 6.08 9.46 17.66
C VAL A 16 7.35 8.99 18.39
N ALA A 17 7.40 9.09 19.72
CA ALA A 17 8.54 8.64 20.50
C ALA A 17 8.84 7.13 20.32
N ASN A 18 7.80 6.30 20.18
CA ASN A 18 7.97 4.88 19.88
C ASN A 18 8.54 4.66 18.48
N ILE A 19 8.02 5.37 17.47
CA ILE A 19 8.54 5.29 16.10
C ILE A 19 10.02 5.68 16.07
N GLU A 20 10.40 6.79 16.71
CA GLU A 20 11.79 7.25 16.79
C GLU A 20 12.71 6.24 17.49
N ARG A 21 12.21 5.58 18.55
CA ARG A 21 12.94 4.51 19.22
C ARG A 21 13.22 3.34 18.27
N TYR A 22 12.22 2.89 17.52
CA TYR A 22 12.40 1.80 16.55
C TYR A 22 13.26 2.23 15.35
N ALA A 23 13.16 3.50 14.93
CA ALA A 23 14.04 4.09 13.94
C ALA A 23 15.51 4.02 14.37
N ARG A 24 15.78 4.26 15.66
CA ARG A 24 17.12 4.16 16.23
C ARG A 24 17.65 2.72 16.21
N TYR A 25 16.81 1.73 16.53
CA TYR A 25 17.18 0.31 16.41
C TYR A 25 17.60 -0.07 14.99
N ILE A 26 16.87 0.41 13.98
CA ILE A 26 17.24 0.22 12.57
C ILE A 26 18.58 0.90 12.24
N LYS A 27 18.76 2.17 12.61
CA LYS A 27 20.00 2.92 12.37
C LYS A 27 21.23 2.27 13.01
N GLU A 28 21.06 1.69 14.19
CA GLU A 28 22.12 1.01 14.93
C GLU A 28 22.33 -0.45 14.49
N GLY A 29 21.50 -0.98 13.59
CA GLY A 29 21.56 -2.36 13.14
C GLY A 29 21.21 -3.38 14.23
N ARG A 30 20.43 -2.98 15.23
CA ARG A 30 20.09 -3.82 16.40
C ARG A 30 18.61 -4.12 16.43
N LYS A 31 18.25 -5.39 16.70
CA LYS A 31 16.85 -5.83 16.85
C LYS A 31 15.96 -5.39 15.67
N ILE A 32 16.49 -5.49 14.44
CA ILE A 32 15.82 -5.00 13.22
C ILE A 32 14.46 -5.68 13.06
N ASP A 33 14.40 -7.01 13.17
CA ASP A 33 13.13 -7.76 13.12
C ASP A 33 12.08 -7.26 14.12
N HIS A 34 12.52 -6.99 15.35
CA HIS A 34 11.65 -6.46 16.38
C HIS A 34 11.15 -5.05 16.01
N ALA A 35 12.05 -4.19 15.51
CA ALA A 35 11.68 -2.85 15.07
C ALA A 35 10.66 -2.90 13.92
N LEU A 36 10.91 -3.70 12.89
CA LEU A 36 10.02 -3.86 11.74
C LEU A 36 8.65 -4.42 12.16
N LYS A 37 8.62 -5.43 13.03
CA LYS A 37 7.37 -6.01 13.56
C LYS A 37 6.56 -5.00 14.37
N ARG A 38 7.22 -4.12 15.13
CA ARG A 38 6.52 -3.09 15.89
C ARG A 38 6.03 -1.96 14.99
N LEU A 39 6.83 -1.56 14.01
CA LEU A 39 6.44 -0.56 13.02
C LEU A 39 5.25 -1.02 12.16
N SER A 40 5.14 -2.31 11.83
CA SER A 40 3.99 -2.83 11.07
C SER A 40 2.70 -2.87 11.89
N SER A 41 2.81 -2.98 13.21
CA SER A 41 1.67 -2.96 14.15
C SER A 41 1.16 -1.57 14.50
N ILE A 42 1.89 -0.52 14.14
CA ILE A 42 1.44 0.86 14.35
C ILE A 42 0.56 1.26 13.16
N ASP A 43 -0.62 1.80 13.47
CA ASP A 43 -1.46 2.45 12.47
C ASP A 43 -0.81 3.75 12.03
N MET A 44 -0.01 3.64 10.97
CA MET A 44 0.69 4.74 10.37
C MET A 44 -0.31 5.66 9.66
N ASN A 45 -0.03 6.96 9.63
CA ASN A 45 -0.76 7.93 8.82
C ASN A 45 0.22 8.91 8.17
N ALA A 46 -0.26 9.74 7.24
CA ALA A 46 0.58 10.70 6.53
C ALA A 46 1.33 11.66 7.48
N GLU A 47 0.67 12.14 8.53
CA GLU A 47 1.27 13.06 9.52
C GLU A 47 2.44 12.41 10.27
N LEU A 48 2.29 11.15 10.70
CA LEU A 48 3.35 10.41 11.39
C LEU A 48 4.53 10.14 10.46
N LEU A 49 4.27 9.78 9.20
CA LEU A 49 5.33 9.57 8.20
C LEU A 49 6.10 10.85 7.92
N GLU A 50 5.41 11.97 7.72
CA GLU A 50 6.02 13.27 7.47
C GLU A 50 6.87 13.73 8.67
N LYS A 51 6.33 13.58 9.88
CA LYS A 51 6.99 14.01 11.11
C LYS A 51 8.21 13.18 11.46
N THR A 52 8.13 11.85 11.30
CA THR A 52 9.19 10.94 11.74
C THR A 52 10.19 10.58 10.64
N ARG A 53 9.81 10.70 9.36
CA ARG A 53 10.60 10.28 8.20
C ARG A 53 11.11 8.84 8.32
N ILE A 54 10.30 7.97 8.93
CA ILE A 54 10.64 6.57 9.19
C ILE A 54 10.73 5.75 7.88
N ASP A 55 9.94 6.13 6.88
CA ASP A 55 9.98 5.64 5.51
C ASP A 55 11.41 5.65 4.96
N LYS A 56 12.12 6.79 5.04
CA LYS A 56 13.49 6.94 4.51
C LYS A 56 14.54 6.14 5.30
N ILE A 57 14.24 5.80 6.53
CA ILE A 57 15.14 5.01 7.39
C ILE A 57 14.97 3.53 7.06
N VAL A 58 13.72 3.10 6.87
CA VAL A 58 13.35 1.74 6.51
C VAL A 58 13.76 1.42 5.07
N ASP A 59 13.62 2.36 4.13
CA ASP A 59 14.04 2.27 2.72
C ASP A 59 15.51 1.84 2.55
N ARG A 60 16.39 2.24 3.47
CA ARG A 60 17.80 1.84 3.45
C ARG A 60 18.02 0.33 3.61
N LEU A 61 17.02 -0.37 4.16
CA LEU A 61 17.03 -1.81 4.36
C LEU A 61 16.31 -2.58 3.23
N GLU A 62 15.76 -1.90 2.22
CA GLU A 62 14.98 -2.57 1.16
C GLU A 62 15.83 -3.59 0.38
N ASN A 63 17.11 -3.27 0.18
CA ASN A 63 18.06 -4.14 -0.51
C ASN A 63 18.77 -5.15 0.42
N ASP A 64 18.40 -5.20 1.70
CA ASP A 64 18.97 -6.14 2.65
C ASP A 64 18.45 -7.56 2.36
N LYS A 65 19.36 -8.54 2.30
CA LYS A 65 19.01 -9.93 1.93
C LYS A 65 18.07 -10.60 2.94
N VAL A 66 18.08 -10.17 4.19
CA VAL A 66 17.32 -10.79 5.28
C VAL A 66 16.00 -10.05 5.48
N HIS A 67 16.04 -8.71 5.47
CA HIS A 67 14.90 -7.89 5.86
C HIS A 67 14.16 -7.22 4.69
N GLY A 68 14.74 -7.22 3.49
CA GLY A 68 14.27 -6.46 2.33
C GLY A 68 12.82 -6.76 1.95
N SER A 69 12.39 -8.03 1.98
CA SER A 69 11.00 -8.39 1.68
C SER A 69 10.01 -7.79 2.68
N THR A 70 10.34 -7.81 3.98
CA THR A 70 9.50 -7.21 5.04
C THR A 70 9.44 -5.70 4.91
N VAL A 71 10.58 -5.09 4.57
CA VAL A 71 10.71 -3.66 4.34
C VAL A 71 9.86 -3.19 3.16
N ALA A 72 9.92 -3.90 2.03
CA ALA A 72 9.15 -3.57 0.84
C ALA A 72 7.63 -3.58 1.12
N VAL A 73 7.14 -4.59 1.84
CA VAL A 73 5.72 -4.68 2.25
C VAL A 73 5.31 -3.48 3.12
N LEU A 74 6.17 -3.07 4.06
CA LEU A 74 5.95 -1.92 4.92
C LEU A 74 5.88 -0.61 4.10
N LEU A 75 6.82 -0.40 3.20
CA LEU A 75 6.87 0.80 2.36
C LEU A 75 5.66 0.91 1.44
N VAL A 76 5.22 -0.20 0.84
CA VAL A 76 3.99 -0.23 0.04
C VAL A 76 2.78 0.18 0.87
N LYS A 77 2.61 -0.41 2.08
CA LYS A 77 1.50 -0.07 2.99
C LYS A 77 1.52 1.43 3.35
N TRP A 78 2.69 1.98 3.66
CA TRP A 78 2.85 3.38 4.02
C TRP A 78 2.60 4.33 2.84
N ASN A 79 3.06 3.96 1.64
CA ASN A 79 2.83 4.76 0.44
C ASN A 79 1.33 4.87 0.12
N SER A 80 0.59 3.76 0.20
CA SER A 80 -0.88 3.77 0.04
C SER A 80 -1.60 4.62 1.10
N THR A 81 -0.99 4.78 2.27
CA THR A 81 -1.55 5.58 3.37
C THR A 81 -1.25 7.07 3.21
N ALA A 82 -0.04 7.42 2.75
CA ALA A 82 0.36 8.80 2.49
C ALA A 82 -0.32 9.37 1.23
N HIS A 83 -0.54 8.51 0.24
CA HIS A 83 -1.24 8.82 -0.99
C HIS A 83 -2.41 7.85 -1.13
N PRO A 84 -3.53 8.09 -0.43
CA PRO A 84 -4.74 7.36 -0.73
C PRO A 84 -5.07 7.70 -2.18
N SER A 85 -4.84 6.74 -3.09
CA SER A 85 -5.38 6.86 -4.45
C SER A 85 -6.86 7.18 -4.30
N PRO A 86 -7.42 8.16 -5.02
CA PRO A 86 -8.86 8.32 -5.05
C PRO A 86 -9.40 6.96 -5.46
N SER A 87 -10.08 6.29 -4.53
CA SER A 87 -10.65 4.98 -4.79
C SER A 87 -11.44 5.10 -6.07
N SER A 88 -11.20 4.17 -6.99
CA SER A 88 -12.25 3.66 -7.85
C SER A 88 -13.38 3.16 -6.93
N GLU A 89 -14.14 4.09 -6.34
CA GLU A 89 -15.54 3.86 -6.08
C GLU A 89 -16.10 3.50 -7.44
N SER A 90 -16.22 2.19 -7.61
CA SER A 90 -16.96 1.61 -8.69
C SER A 90 -18.35 2.18 -8.53
N ASN A 91 -18.66 3.19 -9.34
CA ASN A 91 -19.98 3.45 -9.84
C ASN A 91 -20.48 2.10 -10.38
N LEU A 92 -21.05 1.28 -9.50
CA LEU A 92 -21.93 0.19 -9.87
C LEU A 92 -23.21 0.85 -10.36
N SER A 93 -23.13 1.44 -11.56
CA SER A 93 -24.31 1.76 -12.34
C SER A 93 -24.99 0.42 -12.62
N PRO A 94 -26.29 0.29 -12.33
CA PRO A 94 -27.00 -0.97 -12.52
C PRO A 94 -26.95 -1.35 -14.00
N LEU A 95 -26.59 -2.61 -14.28
CA LEU A 95 -26.75 -3.25 -15.58
C LEU A 95 -28.16 -2.93 -16.12
N ARG A 96 -28.24 -2.05 -17.12
CA ARG A 96 -29.41 -2.02 -17.99
C ARG A 96 -29.28 -3.23 -18.91
N LEU A 97 -29.98 -4.31 -18.56
CA LEU A 97 -30.51 -5.23 -19.55
C LEU A 97 -31.36 -4.39 -20.51
N ASP A 98 -30.86 -4.15 -21.72
CA ASP A 98 -31.73 -3.96 -22.87
C ASP A 98 -31.45 -5.09 -23.86
N ALA A 99 -32.39 -6.04 -23.83
CA ALA A 99 -32.58 -7.01 -24.88
C ALA A 99 -33.54 -6.40 -25.90
N SER A 100 -33.04 -5.97 -27.06
CA SER A 100 -33.75 -5.98 -28.36
C SER A 100 -32.82 -5.30 -29.38
N GLY A 101 -32.10 -6.01 -30.25
CA GLY A 101 -32.67 -6.73 -31.37
C GLY A 101 -32.45 -5.93 -32.67
N SER A 102 -31.60 -6.42 -33.58
CA SER A 102 -31.91 -6.57 -35.02
C SER A 102 -30.68 -6.78 -35.89
N ARG A 103 -30.64 -8.00 -36.43
CA ARG A 103 -29.99 -8.50 -37.66
C ARG A 103 -29.58 -7.42 -38.69
N LYS A 104 -28.35 -7.53 -39.21
CA LYS A 104 -28.17 -7.75 -40.66
C LYS A 104 -26.83 -8.40 -40.99
N ARG A 105 -26.95 -9.52 -41.70
CA ARG A 105 -25.92 -10.32 -42.38
C ARG A 105 -25.09 -9.49 -43.36
N SER A 106 -23.83 -9.89 -43.56
CA SER A 106 -23.27 -10.50 -44.79
C SER A 106 -21.75 -10.32 -44.75
N ALA A 107 -20.96 -11.37 -44.51
CA ALA A 107 -20.51 -12.37 -45.50
C ALA A 107 -19.24 -11.91 -46.25
N ALA A 108 -18.09 -12.46 -45.84
CA ALA A 108 -17.10 -13.05 -46.75
C ALA A 108 -16.11 -13.89 -45.92
N SER A 109 -16.13 -15.19 -46.17
CA SER A 109 -15.13 -16.24 -45.88
C SER A 109 -14.78 -16.85 -47.26
N PRO A 110 -13.83 -17.79 -47.46
CA PRO A 110 -12.92 -18.48 -46.52
C PRO A 110 -11.49 -18.74 -47.11
N GLU A 111 -10.75 -19.68 -46.50
CA GLU A 111 -9.67 -20.54 -47.05
C GLU A 111 -8.24 -19.94 -47.13
N GLU A 112 -7.14 -20.59 -46.72
CA GLU A 112 -6.69 -22.01 -46.63
C GLU A 112 -5.72 -22.18 -45.43
N GLU A 113 -5.83 -23.21 -44.58
CA GLU A 113 -5.17 -24.55 -44.68
C GLU A 113 -3.75 -24.54 -44.07
N GLN A 114 -3.59 -24.95 -42.80
CA GLN A 114 -3.02 -26.24 -42.37
C GLN A 114 -1.98 -26.84 -43.36
N GLU A 115 -0.73 -27.03 -42.93
CA GLU A 115 -0.19 -28.38 -42.75
C GLU A 115 1.19 -28.32 -42.09
N ASN A 116 1.29 -29.17 -41.07
CA ASN A 116 2.45 -29.53 -40.30
C ASN A 116 3.15 -30.71 -40.99
N LYS A 117 4.44 -30.63 -41.33
CA LYS A 117 5.29 -31.83 -41.49
C LYS A 117 6.79 -31.52 -41.49
N LYS A 118 7.47 -32.18 -40.55
CA LYS A 118 8.83 -32.76 -40.56
C LYS A 118 9.88 -32.18 -41.49
#